data_AF-A0A2M7WXC5-F1
#
_entry.id   AF-A0A2M7WXC5-F1
#
_cell.length_a   1.000
_cell.length_b   1.000
_cell.length_c   1.000
_cell.angle_alpha   90.00
_cell.angle_beta   90.00
_cell.angle_gamma   90.00
#
_symmetry.space_group_name_H-M   'P 1'
#
loop_
_entity.id
_entity.type
_entity.pdbx_description
1 polymer ?
#
loop_
_entity_poly.entity_id
_entity_poly.type
_entity_poly.pdbx_seq_one_letter_code
_entity_poly.pdbx_strand_id
1 'polypeptide(L)'
;MAGLAAAAAAVNGSQYSKYVSSITMAPATGAMTITYKGSIGLPPGFTLNLMPGVVTGVGPAVPLAPGLKGSIDWGCSSITQTKASAVLVVPGPPGTLPSRYAPMECR
;
A
#
# COMPACT_ATOMS: atom_id res chain seq x y z
N MET A 1 4.35 -17.38 5.31
CA MET A 1 3.18 -17.14 4.43
C MET A 1 3.60 -17.30 2.97
N ALA A 2 3.56 -18.52 2.43
CA ALA A 2 4.11 -18.82 1.09
C ALA A 2 3.39 -18.04 -0.04
N GLY A 3 2.07 -17.85 0.07
CA GLY A 3 1.30 -17.08 -0.90
C GLY A 3 1.71 -15.61 -1.00
N LEU A 4 1.96 -14.94 0.14
CA LEU A 4 2.46 -13.55 0.15
C LEU A 4 3.86 -13.45 -0.46
N ALA A 5 4.74 -14.40 -0.15
CA ALA A 5 6.09 -14.41 -0.72
C ALA A 5 6.06 -14.58 -2.25
N ALA A 6 5.20 -15.48 -2.76
CA ALA A 6 5.00 -15.65 -4.20
C ALA A 6 4.40 -14.40 -4.86
N ALA A 7 3.41 -13.77 -4.24
CA ALA A 7 2.83 -12.51 -4.73
C ALA A 7 3.87 -11.39 -4.75
N ALA A 8 4.68 -11.27 -3.71
CA ALA A 8 5.76 -10.28 -3.64
C ALA A 8 6.79 -10.48 -4.75
N ALA A 9 7.16 -11.73 -5.06
CA ALA A 9 8.05 -12.03 -6.17
C ALA A 9 7.47 -11.60 -7.53
N ALA A 10 6.17 -11.84 -7.75
CA ALA A 10 5.49 -11.44 -8.98
C ALA A 10 5.41 -9.90 -9.12
N VAL A 11 5.07 -9.19 -8.05
CA VAL A 11 4.97 -7.73 -8.05
C VAL A 11 6.34 -7.09 -8.27
N ASN A 12 7.37 -7.54 -7.55
CA ASN A 12 8.71 -6.96 -7.64
C ASN A 12 9.38 -7.22 -9.00
N GLY A 13 8.93 -8.24 -9.74
CA GLY A 13 9.39 -8.56 -11.09
C GLY A 13 8.59 -7.91 -12.23
N SER A 14 7.60 -7.08 -11.92
CA SER A 14 6.69 -6.50 -12.92
C SER A 14 7.30 -5.29 -13.66
N GLN A 15 6.88 -5.10 -14.91
CA GLN A 15 7.24 -3.92 -15.70
C GLN A 15 6.40 -2.71 -15.29
N TYR A 16 7.02 -1.52 -15.24
CA TYR A 16 6.38 -0.30 -14.76
C TYR A 16 5.96 0.66 -15.88
N SER A 17 5.04 1.56 -15.58
CA SER A 17 4.51 2.53 -16.53
C SER A 17 5.42 3.76 -16.70
N LYS A 18 4.98 4.72 -17.54
CA LYS A 18 5.69 5.99 -17.77
C LYS A 18 5.93 6.79 -16.48
N TYR A 19 5.02 6.75 -15.51
CA TYR A 19 5.06 7.58 -14.29
C TYR A 19 5.40 6.80 -13.02
N VAL A 20 5.49 5.47 -13.10
CA VAL A 20 5.87 4.62 -11.97
C VAL A 20 7.33 4.19 -12.15
N SER A 21 8.14 4.39 -11.12
CA SER A 21 9.54 3.99 -11.06
C SER A 21 9.68 2.55 -10.58
N SER A 22 8.93 2.20 -9.54
CA SER A 22 8.93 0.86 -8.96
C SER A 22 7.66 0.61 -8.16
N ILE A 23 7.31 -0.66 -8.01
CA ILE A 23 6.33 -1.13 -7.04
C ILE A 23 7.03 -2.24 -6.26
N THR A 24 7.24 -2.02 -4.97
CA THR A 24 7.87 -3.01 -4.10
C THR A 24 6.85 -3.56 -3.11
N MET A 25 6.78 -4.88 -2.99
CA MET A 25 5.90 -5.56 -2.03
C MET A 25 6.74 -6.28 -0.98
N ALA A 26 6.39 -6.06 0.30
CA ALA A 26 7.02 -6.74 1.42
C ALA A 26 6.49 -8.18 1.55
N PRO A 27 7.35 -9.21 1.52
CA PRO A 27 6.91 -10.61 1.48
C PRO A 27 6.28 -11.10 2.79
N ALA A 28 6.53 -10.40 3.90
CA ALA A 28 5.98 -10.76 5.22
C ALA A 28 4.62 -10.10 5.50
N THR A 29 4.41 -8.86 5.06
CA THR A 29 3.20 -8.07 5.42
C THR A 29 2.27 -7.83 4.24
N GLY A 30 2.76 -8.01 3.01
CA GLY A 30 2.04 -7.66 1.80
C GLY A 30 1.93 -6.16 1.54
N ALA A 31 2.56 -5.32 2.37
CA ALA A 31 2.63 -3.88 2.16
C ALA A 31 3.29 -3.58 0.81
N MET A 32 2.66 -2.73 0.02
CA MET A 32 3.17 -2.28 -1.27
C MET A 32 3.57 -0.81 -1.20
N THR A 33 4.74 -0.50 -1.73
CA THR A 33 5.21 0.88 -1.90
C THR A 33 5.36 1.16 -3.38
N ILE A 34 4.58 2.13 -3.86
CA ILE A 34 4.68 2.65 -5.22
C ILE A 34 5.59 3.86 -5.18
N THR A 35 6.66 3.85 -5.98
CA THR A 35 7.56 5.00 -6.14
C THR A 35 7.29 5.64 -7.49
N TYR A 36 7.00 6.94 -7.50
CA TYR A 36 6.74 7.68 -8.72
C TYR A 36 8.02 8.22 -9.35
N LYS A 37 8.04 8.24 -10.69
CA LYS A 37 8.98 9.03 -11.46
C LYS A 37 8.57 10.50 -11.35
N GLY A 38 9.56 11.39 -11.43
CA GLY A 38 9.30 12.83 -11.43
C GLY A 38 8.51 13.25 -12.66
N SER A 39 7.70 14.29 -12.51
CA SER A 39 6.96 14.95 -13.59
C SER A 39 7.00 16.47 -13.40
N ILE A 40 6.38 17.21 -14.33
CA ILE A 40 6.27 18.67 -14.19
C ILE A 40 5.48 18.98 -12.92
N GLY A 41 6.13 19.59 -11.93
CA GLY A 41 5.52 19.97 -10.65
C GLY A 41 5.60 18.89 -9.55
N LEU A 42 6.22 17.74 -9.81
CA LEU A 42 6.44 16.69 -8.81
C LEU A 42 7.86 16.10 -8.96
N PRO A 43 8.80 16.41 -8.02
CA PRO A 43 10.10 15.75 -7.97
C PRO A 43 10.01 14.20 -7.98
N PRO A 44 11.03 13.50 -8.51
CA PRO A 44 11.05 12.03 -8.46
C PRO A 44 11.19 11.52 -7.02
N GLY A 45 10.80 10.25 -6.80
CA GLY A 45 11.06 9.54 -5.54
C GLY A 45 9.93 9.61 -4.52
N PHE A 46 8.85 10.35 -4.80
CA PHE A 46 7.68 10.31 -3.92
C PHE A 46 7.03 8.93 -3.92
N THR A 47 6.51 8.57 -2.76
CA THR A 47 5.94 7.26 -2.50
C THR A 47 4.50 7.33 -2.07
N LEU A 48 3.73 6.33 -2.51
CA LEU A 48 2.41 6.02 -2.02
C LEU A 48 2.43 4.58 -1.49
N ASN A 49 1.93 4.39 -0.28
CA ASN A 49 1.95 3.10 0.39
C ASN A 49 0.52 2.51 0.40
N LEU A 50 0.44 1.21 0.13
CA LEU A 50 -0.79 0.42 0.17
C LEU A 50 -0.57 -0.71 1.16
N MET A 51 -1.37 -0.75 2.21
CA MET A 51 -1.30 -1.78 3.24
C MET A 51 -2.52 -2.69 3.14
N PRO A 52 -2.36 -4.01 3.03
CA PRO A 52 -3.48 -4.93 3.11
C PRO A 52 -3.81 -5.30 4.55
N GLY A 53 -5.09 -5.57 4.80
CA GLY A 53 -5.55 -6.23 6.01
C GLY A 53 -6.75 -7.13 5.71
N VAL A 54 -7.09 -8.01 6.66
CA VAL A 54 -8.22 -8.94 6.55
C VAL A 54 -9.34 -8.50 7.49
N VAL A 55 -10.55 -8.40 6.95
CA VAL A 55 -11.76 -8.13 7.72
C VAL A 55 -12.32 -9.44 8.24
N THR A 56 -12.17 -9.70 9.55
CA THR A 56 -12.61 -10.96 10.19
C THR A 56 -13.98 -10.85 10.86
N GLY A 57 -14.64 -9.70 10.79
CA GLY A 57 -15.90 -9.41 11.49
C GLY A 57 -16.38 -7.98 11.23
N VAL A 58 -17.14 -7.41 12.17
CA VAL A 58 -17.59 -6.00 12.10
C VAL A 58 -16.48 -5.10 12.66
N GLY A 59 -15.74 -4.41 11.79
CA GLY A 59 -14.70 -3.48 12.19
C GLY A 59 -13.60 -3.30 11.14
N PRO A 60 -12.56 -2.50 11.44
CA PRO A 60 -11.41 -2.31 10.56
C PRO A 60 -10.65 -3.62 10.32
N ALA A 61 -10.02 -3.74 9.16
CA ALA A 61 -9.21 -4.89 8.81
C ALA A 61 -7.97 -5.00 9.69
N VAL A 62 -7.64 -6.21 10.11
CA VAL A 62 -6.46 -6.53 10.92
C VAL A 62 -5.27 -6.91 10.03
N PRO A 63 -4.02 -6.78 10.50
CA PRO A 63 -2.85 -7.21 9.74
C PRO A 63 -2.93 -8.67 9.30
N LEU A 64 -2.39 -8.96 8.11
CA LEU A 64 -2.35 -10.32 7.58
C LEU A 64 -1.61 -11.26 8.54
N ALA A 65 -2.26 -12.35 8.92
CA ALA A 65 -1.71 -13.39 9.75
C ALA A 65 -2.21 -14.78 9.30
N PRO A 66 -1.44 -15.85 9.53
CA PRO A 66 -1.88 -17.20 9.22
C PRO A 66 -3.20 -17.56 9.92
N GLY A 67 -4.10 -18.24 9.21
CA GLY A 67 -5.37 -18.72 9.76
C GLY A 67 -6.51 -17.72 9.74
N LEU A 68 -6.26 -16.45 9.42
CA LEU A 68 -7.33 -15.46 9.21
C LEU A 68 -8.09 -15.73 7.92
N LYS A 69 -9.41 -15.53 7.96
CA LYS A 69 -10.31 -15.66 6.82
C LYS A 69 -11.24 -14.46 6.80
N GLY A 70 -11.50 -13.92 5.62
CA GLY A 70 -12.28 -12.70 5.44
C GLY A 70 -12.03 -12.04 4.09
N SER A 71 -12.67 -10.89 3.86
CA SER A 71 -12.32 -10.03 2.73
C SER A 71 -11.00 -9.31 3.00
N ILE A 72 -10.28 -8.98 1.92
CA ILE A 72 -9.07 -8.17 1.99
C ILE A 72 -9.45 -6.73 1.71
N ASP A 73 -9.15 -5.86 2.67
CA ASP A 73 -9.26 -4.41 2.50
C ASP A 73 -7.86 -3.80 2.40
N TRP A 74 -7.78 -2.71 1.64
CA TRP A 74 -6.54 -1.99 1.39
C TRP A 74 -6.64 -0.57 1.93
N GLY A 75 -5.72 -0.22 2.83
CA GLY A 75 -5.51 1.16 3.24
C GLY A 75 -4.46 1.81 2.33
N CYS A 76 -4.76 3.01 1.83
CA CYS A 76 -3.80 3.80 1.05
C CYS A 76 -3.31 4.99 1.88
N SER A 77 -2.00 5.21 1.88
CA SER A 77 -1.37 6.33 2.59
C SER A 77 -0.38 7.09 1.70
N SER A 78 -0.60 8.39 1.64
CA SER A 78 0.34 9.39 1.15
C SER A 78 1.15 9.90 2.34
N ILE A 79 1.62 11.16 2.33
CA ILE A 79 2.18 11.79 3.53
C ILE A 79 1.16 11.85 4.69
N THR A 80 -0.14 11.78 4.36
CA THR A 80 -1.23 11.57 5.32
C THR A 80 -1.85 10.19 5.10
N GLN A 81 -2.41 9.61 6.17
CA GLN A 81 -2.93 8.23 6.18
C GLN A 81 -4.32 8.12 6.81
N THR A 82 -5.10 9.20 6.78
CA THR A 82 -6.37 9.29 7.50
C THR A 82 -7.36 8.25 7.03
N LYS A 83 -7.46 8.04 5.70
CA LYS A 83 -8.30 7.00 5.11
C LYS A 83 -7.80 5.60 5.40
N ALA A 84 -6.50 5.36 5.36
CA ALA A 84 -5.93 4.06 5.75
C ALA A 84 -6.29 3.71 7.20
N SER A 85 -6.18 4.66 8.14
CA SER A 85 -6.54 4.46 9.55
C SER A 85 -8.04 4.21 9.78
N ALA A 86 -8.90 4.61 8.85
CA ALA A 86 -10.34 4.35 8.96
C ALA A 86 -10.70 2.91 8.55
N VAL A 87 -9.88 2.28 7.72
CA VAL A 87 -10.12 0.94 7.16
C VAL A 87 -9.26 -0.13 7.83
N LEU A 88 -8.10 0.23 8.36
CA LEU A 88 -7.13 -0.70 8.96
C LEU A 88 -6.89 -0.39 10.44
N VAL A 89 -6.77 -1.44 11.25
CA VAL A 89 -6.30 -1.32 12.64
C VAL A 89 -4.85 -0.82 12.69
N VAL A 90 -4.02 -1.23 11.73
CA VAL A 90 -2.62 -0.80 11.59
C VAL A 90 -2.36 -0.42 10.14
N PRO A 91 -2.39 0.88 9.79
CA PRO A 91 -2.28 1.36 8.40
C PRO A 91 -0.87 1.28 7.80
N GLY A 92 0.14 0.92 8.61
CA GLY A 92 1.55 0.96 8.20
C GLY A 92 2.14 2.37 8.24
N PRO A 93 3.41 2.54 7.80
CA PRO A 93 4.03 3.85 7.70
C PRO A 93 3.45 4.66 6.53
N PRO A 94 3.33 5.99 6.66
CA PRO A 94 2.88 6.84 5.57
C PRO A 94 3.89 6.83 4.42
N GLY A 95 3.39 7.14 3.22
CA GLY A 95 4.22 7.46 2.07
C GLY A 95 4.81 8.87 2.19
N THR A 96 5.34 9.39 1.09
CA THR A 96 5.94 10.73 1.02
C THR A 96 5.22 11.67 0.05
N LEU A 97 4.29 11.14 -0.76
CA LEU A 97 3.53 11.95 -1.72
C LEU A 97 2.72 13.04 -0.98
N PRO A 98 2.85 14.32 -1.34
CA PRO A 98 2.06 15.37 -0.71
C PRO A 98 0.56 15.18 -0.93
N SER A 99 -0.26 15.34 0.10
CA SER A 99 -1.70 15.03 0.07
C SER A 99 -2.47 15.77 -1.02
N ARG A 100 -2.01 16.97 -1.43
CA ARG A 100 -2.62 17.74 -2.54
C ARG A 100 -2.53 17.03 -3.90
N TYR A 101 -1.50 16.21 -4.11
CA TYR A 101 -1.32 15.38 -5.31
C TYR A 101 -1.85 13.96 -5.11
N ALA A 102 -2.12 13.56 -3.87
CA ALA A 102 -2.67 12.25 -3.57
C ALA A 102 -4.18 12.18 -3.93
N PRO A 103 -4.64 11.04 -4.46
CA PRO A 103 -6.05 10.71 -4.56
C PRO A 103 -6.76 10.78 -3.20
N MET A 104 -8.07 10.97 -3.19
CA MET A 104 -8.83 11.21 -1.95
C MET A 104 -8.79 10.02 -0.98
N GLU A 105 -8.70 8.81 -1.52
CA GLU A 105 -8.63 7.54 -0.81
C GLU A 105 -7.27 7.31 -0.15
N CYS A 106 -6.25 8.09 -0.54
CA CYS A 106 -4.89 7.99 -0.05
C CYS A 106 -4.49 9.16 0.88
N ARG A 107 -5.45 10.03 1.23
CA ARG A 107 -5.23 11.16 2.15
C ARG A 107 -5.48 10.76 3.60
#